data_AF-S3V9B5-F1
#
_entry.id   AF-S3V9B5-F1
#
_cell.length_a   1.000
_cell.length_b   1.000
_cell.length_c   1.000
_cell.angle_alpha   90.00
_cell.angle_beta   90.00
_cell.angle_gamma   90.00
#
_symmetry.space_group_name_H-M   'P 1'
#
loop_
_entity.id
_entity.type
_entity.pdbx_description
1 polymer ?
#
loop_
_entity_poly.entity_id
_entity_poly.type
_entity_poly.pdbx_seq_one_letter_code
_entity_poly.pdbx_strand_id
1 'polypeptide(L)'
;MSVKKAIRGILVSGILLLASNVPDSAPLYFRTSTRAASCFSPGGPTKEIKNFYTSKLPPEEKAIWIERLSSQEAKSLWQSLDCVYQLRLSKEEKSQLLEDHLRHQEARELLFSYYENHLLSEERTLRFSAFEEKSVKNFLSAKKELLSRLYEAEKASLSEKPLPVETFSNLYLALLLQHWEFFQTAPEFLKEGLNE
;
A
#
# COMPACT_ATOMS: atom_id res chain seq x y z
N MET A 1 -30.98 6.50 14.26
CA MET A 1 -30.05 5.63 13.51
C MET A 1 -29.54 4.55 14.44
N SER A 2 -29.74 3.28 14.13
CA SER A 2 -29.41 2.17 15.04
C SER A 2 -27.90 1.92 15.09
N VAL A 3 -27.34 1.81 16.29
CA VAL A 3 -25.92 1.49 16.58
C VAL A 3 -25.44 0.25 15.80
N LYS A 4 -26.35 -0.67 15.48
CA LYS A 4 -26.08 -1.85 14.63
C LYS A 4 -25.68 -1.52 13.18
N LYS A 5 -26.14 -0.40 12.62
CA LYS A 5 -25.72 0.08 11.27
C LYS A 5 -24.32 0.71 11.30
N ALA A 6 -23.97 1.41 12.38
CA ALA A 6 -22.65 2.02 12.55
C ALA A 6 -21.56 0.94 12.75
N ILE A 7 -21.86 -0.10 13.54
CA ILE A 7 -20.92 -1.22 13.76
C ILE A 7 -20.72 -2.06 12.49
N ARG A 8 -21.75 -2.26 11.66
CA ARG A 8 -21.61 -2.90 10.35
C ARG A 8 -20.74 -2.08 9.38
N GLY A 9 -20.86 -0.75 9.39
CA GLY A 9 -20.00 0.13 8.59
C GLY A 9 -18.53 0.07 9.02
N ILE A 10 -18.26 -0.13 10.31
CA ILE A 10 -16.89 -0.28 10.83
C ILE A 10 -16.32 -1.68 10.54
N LEU A 11 -17.15 -2.74 10.63
CA LEU A 11 -16.75 -4.12 10.29
C LEU A 11 -16.40 -4.28 8.80
N VAL A 12 -17.22 -3.72 7.91
CA VAL A 12 -16.95 -3.75 6.46
C VAL A 12 -15.76 -2.85 6.12
N SER A 13 -15.54 -1.76 6.87
CA SER A 13 -14.38 -0.88 6.70
C SER A 13 -13.03 -1.52 7.11
N GLY A 14 -13.03 -2.44 8.08
CA GLY A 14 -11.80 -3.15 8.51
C GLY A 14 -11.30 -4.16 7.48
N ILE A 15 -12.22 -4.85 6.80
CA ILE A 15 -11.92 -5.77 5.70
C ILE A 15 -11.65 -4.99 4.41
N LEU A 16 -12.35 -3.86 4.19
CA LEU A 16 -11.99 -2.88 3.16
C LEU A 16 -10.52 -2.50 3.32
N LEU A 17 -10.01 -2.12 4.50
CA LEU A 17 -8.62 -1.66 4.64
C LEU A 17 -7.55 -2.71 4.26
N LEU A 18 -7.90 -4.00 4.19
CA LEU A 18 -7.02 -5.07 3.73
C LEU A 18 -7.12 -5.34 2.23
N ALA A 19 -8.30 -5.16 1.62
CA ALA A 19 -8.57 -5.37 0.18
C ALA A 19 -8.58 -4.07 -0.66
N SER A 20 -8.82 -2.93 -0.02
CA SER A 20 -9.03 -1.59 -0.55
C SER A 20 -7.85 -0.66 -0.33
N ASN A 21 -6.74 -1.16 0.20
CA ASN A 21 -5.46 -0.60 -0.22
C ASN A 21 -5.17 -1.13 -1.63
N VAL A 22 -5.96 -0.64 -2.59
CA VAL A 22 -5.41 0.13 -3.71
C VAL A 22 -4.04 0.62 -3.25
N PRO A 23 -2.90 0.23 -3.87
CA PRO A 23 -1.62 0.81 -3.47
C PRO A 23 -1.88 2.31 -3.37
N ASP A 24 -1.82 2.85 -2.15
CA ASP A 24 -2.22 4.23 -1.91
C ASP A 24 -1.50 5.01 -2.99
N SER A 25 -2.28 5.57 -3.92
CA SER A 25 -1.77 6.27 -5.11
C SER A 25 -1.16 7.62 -4.73
N ALA A 26 -0.77 7.72 -3.47
CA ALA A 26 0.00 8.74 -2.79
C ALA A 26 1.40 8.16 -2.52
N PRO A 27 2.20 7.93 -3.58
CA PRO A 27 3.55 7.49 -3.40
C PRO A 27 4.31 8.59 -2.64
N LEU A 28 4.68 8.27 -1.40
CA LEU A 28 5.27 9.16 -0.40
C LEU A 28 4.38 10.33 0.05
N TYR A 29 3.38 10.03 0.88
CA TYR A 29 2.58 11.05 1.57
C TYR A 29 2.63 10.88 3.09
N PHE A 30 3.45 11.71 3.74
CA PHE A 30 3.50 11.81 5.19
C PHE A 30 3.65 13.26 5.62
N ARG A 31 3.27 13.55 6.87
CA ARG A 31 3.37 14.89 7.43
C ARG A 31 4.80 15.15 7.87
N THR A 32 5.37 16.27 7.43
CA THR A 32 6.65 16.79 7.89
C THR A 32 6.54 18.29 8.11
N SER A 33 7.29 18.84 9.07
CA SER A 33 7.42 20.29 9.29
C SER A 33 8.48 20.95 8.40
N THR A 34 9.21 20.15 7.61
CA THR A 34 10.27 20.62 6.72
C THR A 34 9.71 21.18 5.41
N ARG A 35 10.56 21.87 4.63
CA ARG A 35 10.19 22.36 3.29
C ARG A 35 9.79 21.24 2.32
N ALA A 36 10.18 19.99 2.59
CA ALA A 36 9.81 18.81 1.81
C ALA A 36 8.30 18.53 1.81
N ALA A 37 7.52 19.09 2.76
CA ALA A 37 6.06 18.93 2.79
C ALA A 37 5.39 19.33 1.46
N SER A 38 5.97 20.30 0.75
CA SER A 38 5.47 20.76 -0.56
C SER A 38 5.70 19.76 -1.71
N CYS A 39 6.58 18.78 -1.53
CA CYS A 39 6.88 17.73 -2.51
C CYS A 39 5.96 16.51 -2.36
N PHE A 40 5.16 16.44 -1.29
CA PHE A 40 4.31 15.30 -1.00
C PHE A 40 2.86 15.60 -1.37
N SER A 41 2.21 14.66 -2.05
CA SER A 41 0.82 14.77 -2.47
C SER A 41 0.04 13.56 -1.96
N PRO A 42 -1.19 13.74 -1.41
CA PRO A 42 -2.04 12.64 -0.98
C PRO A 42 -2.53 11.73 -2.11
N GLY A 43 -2.03 11.92 -3.34
CA GLY A 43 -2.55 11.23 -4.50
C GLY A 43 -4.03 11.56 -4.75
N GLY A 44 -4.60 10.97 -5.78
CA GLY A 44 -6.04 10.90 -5.96
C GLY A 44 -6.46 9.44 -6.04
N PRO A 45 -7.65 9.04 -5.54
CA PRO A 45 -8.13 7.67 -5.68
C PRO A 45 -8.16 7.32 -7.17
N THR A 46 -7.26 6.44 -7.59
CA THR A 46 -7.14 6.02 -8.98
C THR A 46 -8.31 5.08 -9.29
N LYS A 47 -9.36 5.62 -9.94
CA LYS A 47 -10.49 4.83 -10.46
C LYS A 47 -10.02 3.61 -11.26
N GLU A 48 -8.83 3.69 -11.86
CA GLU A 48 -8.16 2.59 -12.57
C GLU A 48 -7.92 1.36 -11.70
N ILE A 49 -7.56 1.52 -10.43
CA ILE A 49 -7.25 0.38 -9.56
C ILE A 49 -8.53 -0.32 -9.07
N LYS A 50 -9.61 0.42 -8.79
CA LYS A 50 -10.92 -0.20 -8.52
C LYS A 50 -11.39 -1.01 -9.74
N ASN A 51 -11.21 -0.44 -10.94
CA ASN A 51 -11.53 -1.13 -12.20
C ASN A 51 -10.63 -2.36 -12.43
N PHE A 52 -9.37 -2.34 -12.00
CA PHE A 52 -8.45 -3.46 -12.16
C PHE A 52 -8.97 -4.75 -11.47
N TYR A 53 -9.42 -4.66 -10.22
CA TYR A 53 -9.93 -5.83 -9.47
C TYR A 53 -11.30 -6.30 -9.95
N THR A 54 -12.19 -5.36 -10.32
CA THR A 54 -13.58 -5.67 -10.70
C THR A 54 -13.77 -6.01 -12.18
N SER A 55 -12.79 -5.69 -13.03
CA SER A 55 -12.89 -5.94 -14.48
C SER A 55 -12.80 -7.43 -14.84
N LYS A 56 -13.49 -7.80 -15.92
CA LYS A 56 -13.46 -9.14 -16.53
C LYS A 56 -12.37 -9.31 -17.60
N LEU A 57 -11.32 -8.48 -17.55
CA LEU A 57 -10.23 -8.54 -18.53
C LEU A 57 -9.49 -9.89 -18.45
N PRO A 58 -9.01 -10.42 -19.59
CA PRO A 58 -8.14 -11.60 -19.62
C PRO A 58 -6.86 -11.40 -18.78
N PRO A 59 -6.22 -12.48 -18.30
CA PRO A 59 -4.98 -12.39 -17.51
C PRO A 59 -3.86 -11.58 -18.18
N GLU A 60 -3.69 -11.73 -19.50
CA GLU A 60 -2.66 -11.01 -20.27
C GLU A 60 -2.88 -9.50 -20.26
N GLU A 61 -4.12 -9.05 -20.45
CA GLU A 61 -4.47 -7.63 -20.39
C GLU A 61 -4.32 -7.07 -18.97
N LYS A 62 -4.60 -7.89 -17.95
CA LYS A 62 -4.36 -7.51 -16.55
C LYS A 62 -2.88 -7.39 -16.23
N ALA A 63 -2.01 -8.23 -16.80
CA ALA A 63 -0.56 -8.09 -16.64
C ALA A 63 -0.07 -6.74 -17.19
N ILE A 64 -0.54 -6.33 -18.38
CA ILE A 64 -0.22 -5.02 -18.97
C ILE A 64 -0.71 -3.87 -18.07
N TRP A 65 -1.89 -4.01 -17.46
CA TRP A 65 -2.41 -3.01 -16.52
C TRP A 65 -1.57 -2.93 -15.25
N ILE A 66 -1.16 -4.06 -14.68
CA ILE A 66 -0.30 -4.10 -13.49
C ILE A 66 1.02 -3.39 -13.78
N GLU A 67 1.66 -3.68 -14.91
CA GLU A 67 2.88 -3.01 -15.34
C GLU A 67 2.67 -1.50 -15.45
N ARG A 68 1.62 -1.07 -16.16
CA ARG A 68 1.29 0.35 -16.33
C ARG A 68 1.07 1.05 -14.98
N LEU A 69 0.26 0.47 -14.10
CA LEU A 69 -0.03 1.02 -12.78
C LEU A 69 1.25 1.09 -11.93
N SER A 70 2.04 0.02 -11.92
CA SER A 70 3.31 0.00 -11.18
C SER A 70 4.27 1.09 -11.64
N SER A 71 4.39 1.33 -12.94
CA SER A 71 5.23 2.38 -13.50
C SER A 71 4.71 3.79 -13.20
N GLN A 72 3.38 3.98 -13.18
CA GLN A 72 2.76 5.26 -12.81
C GLN A 72 3.04 5.61 -11.35
N GLU A 73 2.81 4.66 -10.43
CA GLU A 73 3.07 4.84 -9.00
C GLU A 73 4.56 5.09 -8.73
N ALA A 74 5.44 4.30 -9.35
CA ALA A 74 6.88 4.47 -9.24
C ALA A 74 7.36 5.84 -9.75
N LYS A 75 6.82 6.31 -10.87
CA LYS A 75 7.17 7.61 -11.43
C LYS A 75 6.71 8.74 -10.52
N SER A 76 5.50 8.66 -9.98
CA SER A 76 4.98 9.67 -9.05
C SER A 76 5.79 9.68 -7.75
N LEU A 77 6.18 8.50 -7.22
CA LEU A 77 7.10 8.40 -6.08
C LEU A 77 8.42 9.10 -6.35
N TRP A 78 9.03 8.76 -7.48
CA TRP A 78 10.32 9.27 -7.86
C TRP A 78 10.29 10.79 -8.07
N GLN A 79 9.20 11.34 -8.60
CA GLN A 79 9.00 12.79 -8.73
C GLN A 79 8.96 13.50 -7.37
N SER A 80 8.28 12.92 -6.38
CA SER A 80 8.29 13.43 -5.00
C SER A 80 9.71 13.41 -4.41
N LEU A 81 10.44 12.31 -4.60
CA LEU A 81 11.82 12.15 -4.12
C LEU A 81 12.80 13.10 -4.81
N ASP A 82 12.70 13.27 -6.13
CA ASP A 82 13.51 14.22 -6.88
C ASP A 82 13.22 15.66 -6.44
N CYS A 83 11.95 16.02 -6.25
CA CYS A 83 11.57 17.32 -5.68
C CYS A 83 12.28 17.57 -4.33
N VAL A 84 12.26 16.59 -3.40
CA VAL A 84 12.96 16.69 -2.11
C VAL A 84 14.47 16.86 -2.31
N TYR A 85 15.06 16.10 -3.22
CA TYR A 85 16.49 16.19 -3.54
C TYR A 85 16.87 17.57 -4.07
N GLN A 86 16.06 18.16 -4.94
CA GLN A 86 16.29 19.50 -5.50
C GLN A 86 16.16 20.62 -4.47
N LEU A 87 15.41 20.44 -3.38
CA LEU A 87 15.29 21.43 -2.31
C LEU A 87 16.60 21.67 -1.55
N ARG A 88 17.59 20.76 -1.67
CA ARG A 88 18.90 20.84 -1.01
C ARG A 88 18.76 21.20 0.47
N LEU A 89 17.96 20.41 1.19
CA LEU A 89 17.68 20.61 2.60
C LEU A 89 18.96 20.68 3.43
N SER A 90 18.94 21.48 4.50
CA SER A 90 20.04 21.50 5.46
C SER A 90 20.17 20.13 6.15
N LYS A 91 21.28 19.90 6.84
CA LYS A 91 21.49 18.65 7.59
C LYS A 91 20.41 18.46 8.67
N GLU A 92 20.00 19.54 9.33
CA GLU A 92 18.98 19.57 10.37
C GLU A 92 17.59 19.26 9.79
N GLU A 93 17.21 19.93 8.70
CA GLU A 93 15.95 19.65 7.98
C GLU A 93 15.90 18.20 7.51
N LYS A 94 17.01 17.68 6.98
CA LYS A 94 17.10 16.31 6.49
C LYS A 94 16.99 15.28 7.61
N SER A 95 17.65 15.51 8.75
CA SER A 95 17.48 14.66 9.93
C SER A 95 16.03 14.63 10.40
N GLN A 96 15.36 15.79 10.45
CA GLN A 96 13.94 15.87 10.81
C GLN A 96 13.06 15.10 9.82
N LEU A 97 13.31 15.24 8.52
CA LEU A 97 12.56 14.54 7.48
C LEU A 97 12.68 13.01 7.61
N LEU A 98 13.87 12.50 7.91
CA LEU A 98 14.10 11.07 8.11
C LEU A 98 13.43 10.55 9.38
N GLU A 99 13.38 11.35 10.45
CA GLU A 99 12.62 11.02 11.66
C GLU A 99 11.10 11.00 11.37
N ASP A 100 10.60 11.97 10.61
CA ASP A 100 9.20 12.03 10.19
C ASP A 100 8.81 10.82 9.34
N HIS A 101 9.68 10.41 8.42
CA HIS A 101 9.50 9.21 7.60
C HIS A 101 9.49 7.93 8.45
N LEU A 102 10.41 7.81 9.42
CA LEU A 102 10.43 6.68 10.35
C LEU A 102 9.14 6.59 11.17
N ARG A 103 8.67 7.71 11.73
CA ARG A 103 7.39 7.76 12.46
C ARG A 103 6.20 7.36 11.59
N HIS A 104 6.22 7.76 10.32
CA HIS A 104 5.20 7.36 9.35
C HIS A 104 5.23 5.85 9.09
N GLN A 105 6.42 5.26 8.90
CA GLN A 105 6.59 3.82 8.76
C GLN A 105 6.05 3.08 9.98
N GLU A 106 6.45 3.46 11.19
CA GLU A 106 6.01 2.84 12.45
C GLU A 106 4.47 2.88 12.60
N ALA A 107 3.85 4.00 12.27
CA ALA A 107 2.40 4.14 12.30
C ALA A 107 1.72 3.17 11.31
N ARG A 108 2.27 3.01 10.09
CA ARG A 108 1.75 2.08 9.09
C ARG A 108 1.94 0.62 9.50
N GLU A 109 3.07 0.28 10.11
CA GLU A 109 3.34 -1.07 10.64
C GLU A 109 2.40 -1.42 11.80
N LEU A 110 2.12 -0.47 12.69
CA LEU A 110 1.16 -0.66 13.78
C LEU A 110 -0.25 -0.87 13.25
N LEU A 111 -0.68 -0.07 12.27
CA LEU A 111 -1.97 -0.25 11.59
C LEU A 111 -2.03 -1.62 10.90
N PHE A 112 -0.99 -2.00 10.15
CA PHE A 112 -0.93 -3.31 9.50
C PHE A 112 -1.06 -4.45 10.51
N SER A 113 -0.34 -4.38 11.63
CA SER A 113 -0.41 -5.38 12.70
C SER A 113 -1.81 -5.44 13.35
N TYR A 114 -2.45 -4.29 13.54
CA TYR A 114 -3.83 -4.22 14.04
C TYR A 114 -4.79 -4.93 13.08
N TYR A 115 -4.68 -4.66 11.78
CA TYR A 115 -5.53 -5.32 10.77
C TYR A 115 -5.24 -6.80 10.61
N GLU A 116 -3.97 -7.20 10.64
CA GLU A 116 -3.57 -8.62 10.64
C GLU A 116 -4.21 -9.35 11.82
N ASN A 117 -4.11 -8.80 13.03
CA ASN A 117 -4.74 -9.39 14.22
C ASN A 117 -6.27 -9.40 14.12
N HIS A 118 -6.87 -8.35 13.55
CA HIS A 118 -8.31 -8.29 13.37
C HIS A 118 -8.78 -9.35 12.36
N LEU A 119 -8.13 -9.43 11.20
CA LEU A 119 -8.39 -10.44 10.17
C LEU A 119 -8.28 -11.84 10.77
N LEU A 120 -7.24 -12.14 11.55
CA LEU A 120 -7.04 -13.46 12.13
C LEU A 120 -7.95 -13.77 13.32
N SER A 121 -8.70 -12.79 13.86
CA SER A 121 -9.60 -12.97 15.01
C SER A 121 -11.09 -12.91 14.66
N GLU A 122 -11.46 -12.63 13.41
CA GLU A 122 -12.86 -12.65 12.99
C GLU A 122 -13.49 -14.05 13.00
N GLU A 123 -14.77 -14.11 13.37
CA GLU A 123 -15.52 -15.37 13.44
C GLU A 123 -15.61 -16.12 12.09
N ARG A 124 -15.45 -15.39 10.98
CA ARG A 124 -15.42 -15.93 9.61
C ARG A 124 -14.05 -16.47 9.23
N THR A 125 -12.96 -15.90 9.73
CA THR A 125 -11.59 -16.36 9.50
C THR A 125 -11.18 -17.48 10.46
N LEU A 126 -11.85 -17.61 11.61
CA LEU A 126 -11.79 -18.81 12.47
C LEU A 126 -12.28 -20.09 11.77
N ARG A 127 -12.97 -19.96 10.63
CA ARG A 127 -13.41 -21.08 9.78
C ARG A 127 -12.52 -21.31 8.57
N PHE A 128 -11.37 -20.63 8.47
CA PHE A 128 -10.42 -20.92 7.41
C PHE A 128 -10.03 -22.40 7.44
N SER A 129 -10.04 -23.02 6.26
CA SER A 129 -9.32 -24.26 6.06
C SER A 129 -7.82 -24.02 6.29
N ALA A 130 -7.08 -25.07 6.64
CA ALA A 130 -5.63 -24.98 6.80
C ALA A 130 -4.92 -24.43 5.55
N PHE A 131 -5.49 -24.63 4.36
CA PHE A 131 -4.98 -24.07 3.12
C PHE A 131 -5.21 -22.56 3.01
N GLU A 132 -6.41 -22.07 3.30
CA GLU A 132 -6.74 -20.64 3.28
C GLU A 132 -5.92 -19.87 4.32
N GLU A 133 -5.79 -20.41 5.53
CA GLU A 133 -4.99 -19.80 6.59
C GLU A 133 -3.52 -19.66 6.16
N LYS A 134 -2.95 -20.72 5.55
CA LYS A 134 -1.59 -20.69 5.01
C LYS A 134 -1.45 -19.67 3.88
N SER A 135 -2.42 -19.58 2.97
CA SER A 135 -2.42 -18.62 1.87
C SER A 135 -2.39 -17.17 2.39
N VAL A 136 -3.28 -16.87 3.35
CA VAL A 136 -3.36 -15.53 3.98
C VAL A 136 -2.05 -15.20 4.71
N LYS A 137 -1.50 -16.12 5.51
CA LYS A 137 -0.23 -15.90 6.21
C LYS A 137 0.93 -15.64 5.25
N ASN A 138 1.02 -16.41 4.17
CA ASN A 138 2.04 -16.22 3.14
C ASN A 138 1.90 -14.86 2.46
N PHE A 139 0.68 -14.47 2.10
CA PHE A 139 0.39 -13.15 1.51
C PHE A 139 0.81 -12.01 2.44
N LEU A 140 0.42 -12.06 3.72
CA LEU A 140 0.77 -11.04 4.70
C LEU A 140 2.28 -10.94 4.92
N SER A 141 2.96 -12.09 5.03
CA SER A 141 4.42 -12.14 5.21
C SER A 141 5.17 -11.53 4.03
N ALA A 142 4.84 -11.92 2.80
CA ALA A 142 5.51 -11.38 1.61
C ALA A 142 5.16 -9.90 1.38
N LYS A 143 3.93 -9.47 1.74
CA LYS A 143 3.54 -8.06 1.65
C LYS A 143 4.36 -7.21 2.62
N LYS A 144 4.55 -7.69 3.85
CA LYS A 144 5.39 -7.04 4.87
C LYS A 144 6.83 -6.90 4.40
N GLU A 145 7.40 -7.95 3.82
CA GLU A 145 8.75 -7.92 3.26
C GLU A 145 8.90 -6.89 2.14
N LEU A 146 7.99 -6.90 1.16
CA LEU A 146 8.02 -5.97 0.03
C LEU A 146 7.85 -4.51 0.47
N LEU A 147 6.96 -4.26 1.43
CA LEU A 147 6.80 -2.92 2.02
C LEU A 147 8.06 -2.48 2.77
N SER A 148 8.71 -3.37 3.52
CA SER A 148 9.99 -3.07 4.19
C SER A 148 11.05 -2.63 3.18
N ARG A 149 11.19 -3.36 2.06
CA ARG A 149 12.12 -3.00 0.99
C ARG A 149 11.78 -1.66 0.34
N LEU A 150 10.49 -1.35 0.18
CA LEU A 150 10.04 -0.04 -0.32
C LEU A 150 10.42 1.09 0.65
N TYR A 151 10.16 0.93 1.94
CA TYR A 151 10.55 1.93 2.94
C TYR A 151 12.06 2.14 3.02
N GLU A 152 12.85 1.07 2.91
CA GLU A 152 14.32 1.17 2.83
C GLU A 152 14.77 1.97 1.60
N ALA A 153 14.17 1.71 0.43
CA ALA A 153 14.47 2.42 -0.81
C ALA A 153 14.05 3.90 -0.75
N GLU A 154 12.90 4.20 -0.15
CA GLU A 154 12.44 5.56 0.12
C GLU A 154 13.40 6.28 1.07
N LYS A 155 13.75 5.65 2.19
CA LYS A 155 14.68 6.21 3.19
C LYS A 155 16.04 6.51 2.57
N ALA A 156 16.58 5.59 1.77
CA ALA A 156 17.83 5.82 1.04
C ALA A 156 17.72 7.02 0.09
N SER A 157 16.60 7.13 -0.63
CA SER A 157 16.36 8.22 -1.59
C SER A 157 16.06 9.57 -0.94
N LEU A 158 15.50 9.59 0.27
CA LEU A 158 15.38 10.78 1.11
C LEU A 158 16.73 11.19 1.72
N SER A 159 17.59 10.20 1.98
CA SER A 159 18.91 10.40 2.59
C SER A 159 19.98 10.82 1.59
N GLU A 160 19.86 10.53 0.31
CA GLU A 160 20.87 10.84 -0.70
C GLU A 160 20.23 11.21 -2.04
N LYS A 161 20.91 10.93 -3.15
CA LYS A 161 20.33 11.03 -4.49
C LYS A 161 19.23 9.97 -4.64
N PRO A 162 18.08 10.28 -5.25
CA PRO A 162 17.04 9.29 -5.51
C PRO A 162 17.57 8.09 -6.28
N LEU A 163 17.13 6.90 -5.86
CA LEU A 163 17.39 5.66 -6.58
C LEU A 163 16.74 5.71 -7.98
N PRO A 164 17.19 4.86 -8.93
CA PRO A 164 16.55 4.76 -10.25
C PRO A 164 15.06 4.45 -10.13
N VAL A 165 14.25 4.98 -11.06
CA VAL A 165 12.79 4.76 -11.10
C VAL A 165 12.47 3.27 -11.17
N GLU A 166 13.31 2.50 -11.85
CA GLU A 166 13.19 1.06 -12.05
C GLU A 166 13.18 0.31 -10.71
N THR A 167 13.92 0.78 -9.70
CA THR A 167 13.90 0.21 -8.35
C THR A 167 12.49 0.25 -7.78
N PHE A 168 11.83 1.40 -7.86
CA PHE A 168 10.46 1.58 -7.38
C PHE A 168 9.45 0.86 -8.27
N SER A 169 9.62 0.89 -9.59
CA SER A 169 8.74 0.19 -10.54
C SER A 169 8.71 -1.31 -10.25
N ASN A 170 9.87 -1.92 -9.99
CA ASN A 170 9.97 -3.34 -9.66
C ASN A 170 9.30 -3.67 -8.32
N LEU A 171 9.42 -2.79 -7.31
CA LEU A 171 8.78 -2.97 -6.02
C LEU A 171 7.25 -2.83 -6.11
N TYR A 172 6.75 -1.81 -6.80
CA TYR A 172 5.31 -1.64 -7.03
C TYR A 172 4.74 -2.78 -7.89
N LEU A 173 5.49 -3.24 -8.89
CA LEU A 173 5.11 -4.39 -9.72
C LEU A 173 4.98 -5.64 -8.86
N ALA A 174 5.98 -5.95 -8.03
CA ALA A 174 5.94 -7.09 -7.12
C ALA A 174 4.78 -7.00 -6.14
N LEU A 175 4.53 -5.83 -5.54
CA LEU A 175 3.40 -5.60 -4.62
C LEU A 175 2.05 -5.84 -5.31
N LEU A 176 1.87 -5.30 -6.52
CA LEU A 176 0.63 -5.44 -7.29
C LEU A 176 0.40 -6.87 -7.77
N LEU A 177 1.43 -7.54 -8.29
CA LEU A 177 1.35 -8.96 -8.70
C LEU A 177 0.99 -9.84 -7.52
N GLN A 178 1.68 -9.68 -6.39
CA GLN A 178 1.42 -10.46 -5.19
C GLN A 178 -0.02 -10.24 -4.68
N HIS A 179 -0.50 -8.99 -4.71
CA HIS A 179 -1.87 -8.68 -4.33
C HIS A 179 -2.90 -9.29 -5.30
N TRP A 180 -2.63 -9.21 -6.60
CA TRP A 180 -3.47 -9.77 -7.64
C TRP A 180 -3.56 -11.31 -7.55
N GLU A 181 -2.45 -12.00 -7.37
CA GLU A 181 -2.40 -13.46 -7.18
C GLU A 181 -3.17 -13.91 -5.95
N PHE A 182 -2.99 -13.21 -4.82
CA PHE A 182 -3.78 -13.48 -3.62
C PHE A 182 -5.26 -13.25 -3.88
N PHE A 183 -5.62 -12.12 -4.50
CA PHE A 183 -7.01 -11.78 -4.82
C PHE A 183 -7.72 -12.86 -5.64
N GLN A 184 -7.05 -13.51 -6.59
CA GLN A 184 -7.66 -14.60 -7.38
C GLN A 184 -8.10 -15.78 -6.50
N THR A 185 -7.31 -16.11 -5.48
CA THR A 185 -7.50 -17.28 -4.61
C THR A 185 -8.18 -16.94 -3.28
N ALA A 186 -8.37 -15.65 -2.98
CA ALA A 186 -8.92 -15.19 -1.73
C ALA A 186 -10.38 -15.66 -1.56
N PRO A 187 -10.79 -16.06 -0.34
CA PRO A 187 -12.18 -16.34 -0.01
C PRO A 187 -13.12 -15.19 -0.40
N GLU A 188 -14.31 -15.51 -0.90
CA GLU A 188 -15.24 -14.50 -1.45
C GLU A 188 -15.62 -13.40 -0.45
N PHE A 189 -15.74 -13.72 0.84
CA PHE A 189 -16.05 -12.71 1.86
C PHE A 189 -14.95 -11.64 2.02
N LEU A 190 -13.71 -11.92 1.63
CA LEU A 190 -12.63 -10.92 1.59
C LEU A 190 -12.74 -10.01 0.35
N LYS A 191 -13.48 -10.46 -0.68
CA LYS A 191 -13.72 -9.72 -1.92
C LYS A 191 -15.01 -8.90 -1.87
N GLU A 192 -15.96 -9.23 -0.99
CA GLU A 192 -17.26 -8.56 -0.85
C GLU A 192 -17.15 -7.04 -0.72
N GLY A 193 -16.11 -6.53 -0.04
CA GLY A 193 -15.88 -5.08 0.13
C GLY A 193 -15.42 -4.31 -1.12
N LEU A 194 -15.05 -4.98 -2.21
CA LEU A 194 -14.60 -4.31 -3.45
C LEU A 194 -15.75 -4.02 -4.43
N ASN A 195 -16.90 -4.66 -4.21
CA ASN A 195 -18.10 -4.54 -5.05
C ASN A 195 -19.09 -3.46 -4.57
N GLU A 196 -18.84 -2.87 -3.39
CA GLU A 196 -19.54 -1.68 -2.88
C GLU A 196 -18.90 -0.37 -3.39
#